data_AF-Q08772-F1
#
_entry.id   AF-Q08772-F1
#
_cell.length_a   1.000
_cell.length_b   1.000
_cell.length_c   1.000
_cell.angle_alpha   90.00
_cell.angle_beta   90.00
_cell.angle_gamma   90.00
#
_symmetry.space_group_name_H-M   'P 1'
#
loop_
_entity.id
_entity.type
_entity.pdbx_description
1 polymer ?
#
loop_
_entity_poly.entity_id
_entity_poly.type
_entity_poly.pdbx_seq_one_letter_code
_entity_poly.pdbx_strand_id
1 'polypeptide(L)'
;MRSLLVVAGLAGCSSFAPTDARHRFLSETLEEPEDVMLKTADLHTNLLREPPMTIKLDNRYKFTGLGELVSQLIDHHTTMGSVGSSGTMARQKLLNYHNSQYFGEIKIGTPGRRFVVVFDTGSSNLWVPAAECEKGGCAPHEKFDPKYSSTFSPIRSLTGDPAVAFIQYGTGACVLRMGRDIVEIGGIKVPNQAIGLAVEESTHPFADLPFDGLVGLGFPDVSGEEGLPSSALPIVDQMVKEKVLDRNVFSVYMSEDINRPGEISFGAADPKYTFAGHTPKWFPVISLDYWEIGLHGMKINGKSFGVCEKRGCRAAVDTGSSLITGPSSVINPLIKALNVAENCSNLGTLPTLTFVLKDIYGRLVNFSLEPRDYVVEELDARGNPNNCAAGFMAMDVPAPRGPLFVLGNSFIRKYYSIFDRDHMMVGFMRANHEGSGPLIKGYPSSAPSVSASCLVAASAAAFALSLF
;
A
#
# COMPACT_ATOMS: atom_id res chain seq x y z
N MET A 1 20.68 54.93 19.12
CA MET A 1 19.42 55.66 18.90
C MET A 1 18.37 54.94 19.76
N ARG A 2 18.12 55.31 21.03
CA ARG A 2 17.31 56.45 21.51
C ARG A 2 16.01 56.56 20.69
N SER A 3 14.79 56.39 21.25
CA SER A 3 14.30 57.05 22.47
C SER A 3 13.18 56.29 23.21
N LEU A 4 13.21 56.43 24.54
CA LEU A 4 12.12 56.27 25.53
C LEU A 4 11.02 57.35 25.35
N LEU A 5 9.79 57.17 25.87
CA LEU A 5 9.37 57.69 27.21
C LEU A 5 7.87 57.46 27.54
N VAL A 6 7.69 56.98 28.78
CA VAL A 6 6.58 56.90 29.75
C VAL A 6 5.67 58.15 29.87
N VAL A 7 4.37 57.99 30.21
CA VAL A 7 3.60 58.70 31.29
C VAL A 7 2.37 57.88 31.78
N ALA A 8 2.12 57.91 33.10
CA ALA A 8 0.98 57.43 33.91
C ALA A 8 -0.38 58.13 33.57
N GLY A 9 -1.58 57.84 34.10
CA GLY A 9 -2.14 56.99 35.15
C GLY A 9 -3.62 57.36 35.42
N LEU A 10 -4.24 56.67 36.39
CA LEU A 10 -5.41 57.02 37.25
C LEU A 10 -6.88 56.83 36.80
N ALA A 11 -7.59 56.11 37.72
CA ALA A 11 -9.00 56.23 38.18
C ALA A 11 -10.15 55.97 37.19
N GLY A 12 -11.29 55.36 37.52
CA GLY A 12 -11.87 54.86 38.78
C GLY A 12 -13.42 54.86 38.65
N CYS A 13 -14.09 53.91 39.31
CA CYS A 13 -15.54 53.86 39.65
C CYS A 13 -16.57 53.76 38.48
N SER A 14 -17.73 53.11 38.58
CA SER A 14 -18.42 52.36 39.65
C SER A 14 -19.73 51.75 39.10
N SER A 15 -20.12 50.59 39.65
CA SER A 15 -21.49 50.12 39.99
C SER A 15 -22.65 50.20 38.97
N PHE A 16 -23.33 49.07 38.71
CA PHE A 16 -24.62 48.67 39.33
C PHE A 16 -25.11 47.32 38.73
N ALA A 17 -25.62 46.44 39.61
CA ALA A 17 -26.34 45.20 39.29
C ALA A 17 -27.88 45.46 39.40
N PRO A 18 -28.76 44.45 39.46
CA PRO A 18 -29.11 43.36 38.52
C PRO A 18 -30.65 43.33 38.24
N THR A 19 -31.16 42.37 37.45
CA THR A 19 -32.52 41.71 37.49
C THR A 19 -32.82 41.06 36.13
N ASP A 20 -33.71 40.10 35.93
CA ASP A 20 -34.16 38.86 36.58
C ASP A 20 -35.03 38.14 35.50
N ALA A 21 -35.18 36.83 35.63
CA ALA A 21 -36.33 36.01 35.21
C ALA A 21 -36.68 35.72 33.72
N ARG A 22 -36.57 34.41 33.42
CA ARG A 22 -37.57 33.49 32.78
C ARG A 22 -37.99 33.69 31.31
N HIS A 23 -37.78 32.67 30.46
CA HIS A 23 -38.80 31.68 30.09
C HIS A 23 -38.28 30.58 29.12
N ARG A 24 -38.84 29.37 29.32
CA ARG A 24 -38.69 28.11 28.57
C ARG A 24 -39.33 28.18 27.17
N PHE A 25 -38.60 27.74 26.14
CA PHE A 25 -38.77 26.50 25.33
C PHE A 25 -39.85 26.48 24.22
N LEU A 26 -39.33 26.30 23.00
CA LEU A 26 -39.84 25.58 21.81
C LEU A 26 -41.09 26.07 21.07
N SER A 27 -40.84 26.56 19.85
CA SER A 27 -41.62 26.20 18.66
C SER A 27 -40.65 26.00 17.49
N GLU A 28 -40.88 24.93 16.74
CA GLU A 28 -40.16 24.52 15.54
C GLU A 28 -40.19 25.59 14.44
N THR A 29 -39.08 25.72 13.71
CA THR A 29 -39.09 26.22 12.34
C THR A 29 -38.13 25.38 11.50
N LEU A 30 -38.69 24.80 10.43
CA LEU A 30 -37.98 24.22 9.30
C LEU A 30 -37.17 25.33 8.61
N GLU A 31 -35.89 25.08 8.33
CA GLU A 31 -35.07 25.94 7.47
C GLU A 31 -34.48 25.15 6.29
N GLU A 32 -34.34 25.89 5.20
CA GLU A 32 -34.18 25.53 3.79
C GLU A 32 -32.73 25.19 3.37
N PRO A 33 -32.49 24.69 2.14
CA PRO A 33 -31.28 23.94 1.76
C PRO A 33 -30.00 24.75 1.49
N GLU A 34 -29.85 25.97 2.03
CA GLU A 34 -28.64 26.78 1.87
C GLU A 34 -27.57 26.52 2.95
N ASP A 35 -27.92 25.92 4.10
CA ASP A 35 -26.98 25.65 5.21
C ASP A 35 -26.05 24.44 5.00
N VAL A 36 -26.28 23.65 3.94
CA VAL A 36 -25.41 22.52 3.59
C VAL A 36 -24.15 22.98 2.82
N MET A 37 -24.20 24.15 2.16
CA MET A 37 -23.04 24.72 1.46
C MET A 37 -22.03 25.40 2.39
N LEU A 38 -22.42 25.73 3.62
CA LEU A 38 -21.52 26.35 4.61
C LEU A 38 -20.63 25.34 5.34
N LYS A 39 -20.96 24.04 5.34
CA LYS A 39 -20.13 22.99 5.99
C LYS A 39 -19.00 22.45 5.11
N THR A 40 -19.01 22.69 3.80
CA THR A 40 -17.91 22.34 2.90
C THR A 40 -16.87 23.46 2.77
N ALA A 41 -17.25 24.71 3.03
CA ALA A 41 -16.33 25.85 3.04
C ALA A 41 -15.28 25.77 4.18
N ASP A 42 -15.62 25.12 5.30
CA ASP A 42 -14.67 24.89 6.41
C ASP A 42 -13.62 23.81 6.10
N LEU A 43 -13.87 22.90 5.15
CA LEU A 43 -12.84 21.97 4.67
C LEU A 43 -11.78 22.68 3.82
N HIS A 44 -12.21 23.70 3.06
CA HIS A 44 -11.31 24.49 2.22
C HIS A 44 -10.44 25.47 3.02
N THR A 45 -10.92 25.94 4.17
CA THR A 45 -10.21 26.94 4.99
C THR A 45 -9.21 26.31 5.98
N ASN A 46 -9.35 25.02 6.29
CA ASN A 46 -8.40 24.27 7.12
C ASN A 46 -7.12 23.83 6.37
N LEU A 47 -7.03 24.08 5.07
CA LEU A 47 -5.84 23.82 4.24
C LEU A 47 -4.66 24.79 4.50
N LEU A 48 -4.81 25.82 5.36
CA LEU A 48 -3.80 26.90 5.52
C LEU A 48 -3.48 27.33 6.97
N ARG A 49 -3.78 26.54 8.00
CA ARG A 49 -3.39 26.87 9.39
C ARG A 49 -2.70 25.71 10.10
N GLU A 50 -1.46 25.92 10.54
CA GLU A 50 -0.84 25.10 11.59
C GLU A 50 -1.48 25.41 12.96
N PRO A 51 -1.91 24.41 13.74
CA PRO A 51 -2.31 24.61 15.13
C PRO A 51 -1.18 24.24 16.11
N PRO A 52 -0.99 25.00 17.21
CA PRO A 52 -0.10 24.60 18.29
C PRO A 52 -0.88 23.72 19.28
N MET A 53 -0.47 22.46 19.46
CA MET A 53 -0.87 21.73 20.66
C MET A 53 0.12 20.63 21.02
N THR A 54 0.79 20.81 22.17
CA THR A 54 1.71 19.84 22.76
C THR A 54 0.89 18.73 23.44
N ILE A 55 0.73 17.59 22.77
CA ILE A 55 0.26 16.35 23.41
C ILE A 55 1.50 15.53 23.76
N LYS A 56 1.78 15.39 25.06
CA LYS A 56 2.69 14.35 25.55
C LYS A 56 1.95 13.01 25.49
N LEU A 57 2.24 12.21 24.47
CA LEU A 57 1.83 10.81 24.41
C LEU A 57 2.90 9.96 25.10
N ASP A 58 2.54 9.36 26.24
CA ASP A 58 3.34 8.30 26.83
C ASP A 58 3.20 7.02 25.99
N ASN A 59 4.35 6.48 25.61
CA ASN A 59 4.48 5.34 24.72
C ASN A 59 4.05 4.03 25.44
N ARG A 60 2.84 3.54 25.16
CA ARG A 60 2.28 2.31 25.77
C ARG A 60 2.88 0.99 25.25
N TYR A 61 3.85 1.04 24.35
CA TYR A 61 4.61 -0.15 23.90
C TYR A 61 6.04 -0.20 24.47
N LYS A 62 6.31 0.49 25.58
CA LYS A 62 7.50 0.18 26.37
C LYS A 62 7.32 -1.15 27.09
N PHE A 63 8.00 -2.17 26.54
CA PHE A 63 8.41 -3.40 27.22
C PHE A 63 7.27 -4.24 27.80
N THR A 64 6.82 -5.24 27.02
CA THR A 64 6.76 -6.64 27.47
C THR A 64 6.63 -7.53 26.22
N GLY A 65 7.54 -8.47 26.03
CA GLY A 65 7.26 -9.67 25.23
C GLY A 65 7.74 -9.78 23.77
N LEU A 66 8.36 -8.77 23.13
CA LEU A 66 8.85 -8.96 21.75
C LEU A 66 9.90 -10.09 21.65
N GLY A 67 10.71 -10.29 22.69
CA GLY A 67 11.66 -11.41 22.76
C GLY A 67 11.04 -12.78 23.06
N GLU A 68 9.87 -12.80 23.70
CA GLU A 68 9.13 -14.00 24.08
C GLU A 68 8.27 -14.50 22.90
N LEU A 69 7.65 -13.56 22.16
CA LEU A 69 6.97 -13.81 20.89
C LEU A 69 7.96 -14.33 19.84
N VAL A 70 9.13 -13.70 19.70
CA VAL A 70 10.19 -14.17 18.78
C VAL A 70 10.70 -15.57 19.15
N SER A 71 10.81 -15.91 20.44
CA SER A 71 11.23 -17.27 20.86
C SER A 71 10.15 -18.32 20.60
N GLN A 72 8.86 -18.01 20.83
CA GLN A 72 7.75 -18.91 20.51
C GLN A 72 7.58 -19.14 19.00
N LEU A 73 7.93 -18.15 18.16
CA LEU A 73 7.91 -18.26 16.71
C LEU A 73 9.06 -19.14 16.15
N ILE A 74 10.23 -19.13 16.81
CA ILE A 74 11.40 -19.93 16.40
C ILE A 74 11.15 -21.44 16.53
N ASP A 75 10.49 -21.89 17.59
CA ASP A 75 10.21 -23.32 17.84
C ASP A 75 9.14 -23.88 16.88
N HIS A 76 8.24 -23.06 16.34
CA HIS A 76 7.21 -23.50 15.39
C HIS A 76 7.72 -23.56 13.94
N HIS A 77 8.81 -22.85 13.62
CA HIS A 77 9.38 -22.79 12.27
C HIS A 77 10.28 -23.97 11.90
N THR A 78 10.68 -24.80 12.86
CA THR A 78 11.35 -26.09 12.56
C THR A 78 10.37 -27.15 12.04
N THR A 79 9.06 -26.91 12.16
CA THR A 79 7.97 -27.83 11.75
C THR A 79 7.26 -27.49 10.43
N MET A 80 7.73 -26.50 9.64
CA MET A 80 7.32 -26.36 8.22
C MET A 80 8.06 -27.36 7.29
N GLY A 81 8.36 -28.54 7.83
CA GLY A 81 8.91 -29.71 7.14
C GLY A 81 7.84 -30.76 6.83
N SER A 82 6.63 -30.36 6.42
CA SER A 82 5.76 -31.14 5.52
C SER A 82 4.56 -30.27 5.16
N VAL A 83 4.39 -29.96 3.89
CA VAL A 83 3.16 -29.33 3.38
C VAL A 83 2.03 -30.33 3.60
N GLY A 84 1.27 -30.13 4.68
CA GLY A 84 0.02 -30.82 4.93
C GLY A 84 -0.98 -30.43 3.85
N SER A 85 -1.49 -31.45 3.15
CA SER A 85 -2.60 -31.36 2.20
C SER A 85 -3.85 -30.81 2.89
N SER A 86 -4.53 -29.89 2.19
CA SER A 86 -5.89 -29.35 2.44
C SER A 86 -5.97 -28.07 3.27
N GLY A 87 -5.61 -26.94 2.64
CA GLY A 87 -6.08 -25.60 2.99
C GLY A 87 -6.37 -24.85 1.69
N THR A 88 -7.48 -24.12 1.63
CA THR A 88 -8.03 -23.57 0.37
C THR A 88 -7.14 -22.46 -0.17
N MET A 89 -6.21 -22.77 -1.08
CA MET A 89 -5.35 -21.77 -1.72
C MET A 89 -6.00 -21.21 -2.98
N ALA A 90 -6.19 -19.90 -3.05
CA ALA A 90 -6.63 -19.21 -4.26
C ALA A 90 -5.48 -18.50 -4.95
N ARG A 91 -5.61 -18.37 -6.28
CA ARG A 91 -4.61 -17.73 -7.14
C ARG A 91 -5.28 -16.69 -8.01
N GLN A 92 -4.67 -15.52 -8.08
CA GLN A 92 -5.07 -14.45 -9.00
C GLN A 92 -3.87 -14.12 -9.88
N LYS A 93 -4.06 -14.23 -11.20
CA LYS A 93 -3.05 -13.81 -12.17
C LYS A 93 -2.93 -12.28 -12.15
N LEU A 94 -1.70 -11.82 -12.32
CA LEU A 94 -1.38 -10.40 -12.41
C LEU A 94 -0.84 -10.12 -13.83
N LEU A 95 -1.48 -9.24 -14.58
CA LEU A 95 -0.92 -8.74 -15.83
C LEU A 95 0.31 -7.90 -15.52
N ASN A 96 1.38 -8.14 -16.27
CA ASN A 96 2.64 -7.43 -16.15
C ASN A 96 2.62 -6.22 -17.10
N TYR A 97 2.65 -5.02 -16.54
CA TYR A 97 2.70 -3.78 -17.30
C TYR A 97 4.10 -3.18 -17.23
N HIS A 98 4.88 -3.48 -18.27
CA HIS A 98 6.24 -2.98 -18.48
C HIS A 98 7.21 -3.21 -17.30
N ASN A 99 7.04 -4.33 -16.58
CA ASN A 99 7.79 -4.65 -15.35
C ASN A 99 7.69 -3.59 -14.23
N SER A 100 6.84 -2.57 -14.42
CA SER A 100 6.64 -1.45 -13.50
C SER A 100 5.45 -1.71 -12.59
N GLN A 101 4.33 -2.18 -13.14
CA GLN A 101 3.09 -2.40 -12.40
C GLN A 101 2.52 -3.78 -12.68
N TYR A 102 1.82 -4.33 -11.69
CA TYR A 102 1.19 -5.65 -11.74
C TYR A 102 -0.24 -5.53 -11.24
N PHE A 103 -1.21 -5.82 -12.10
CA PHE A 103 -2.62 -5.68 -11.78
C PHE A 103 -3.38 -6.97 -12.03
N GLY A 104 -4.40 -7.25 -11.23
CA GLY A 104 -5.28 -8.38 -11.43
C GLY A 104 -6.72 -7.96 -11.56
N GLU A 105 -7.59 -8.92 -11.86
CA GLU A 105 -9.02 -8.69 -11.97
C GLU A 105 -9.72 -9.12 -10.68
N ILE A 106 -10.68 -8.32 -10.25
CA ILE A 106 -11.64 -8.66 -9.20
C ILE A 106 -13.06 -8.48 -9.73
N LYS A 107 -14.04 -9.05 -9.04
CA LYS A 107 -15.45 -8.68 -9.25
C LYS A 107 -16.09 -8.16 -7.98
N ILE A 108 -16.96 -7.16 -8.11
CA ILE A 108 -17.71 -6.57 -6.99
C ILE A 108 -19.21 -6.64 -7.30
N GLY A 109 -20.01 -7.06 -6.32
CA GLY A 109 -21.46 -7.02 -6.38
C GLY A 109 -22.16 -8.28 -6.89
N THR A 110 -23.49 -8.22 -6.94
CA THR A 110 -24.37 -9.29 -7.45
C THR A 110 -25.41 -8.73 -8.42
N PRO A 111 -25.26 -8.95 -9.76
CA PRO A 111 -24.21 -9.73 -10.42
C PRO A 111 -22.83 -9.05 -10.34
N GLY A 112 -21.77 -9.85 -10.33
CA GLY A 112 -20.39 -9.34 -10.19
C GLY A 112 -19.94 -8.51 -11.39
N ARG A 113 -19.53 -7.26 -11.12
CA ARG A 113 -18.91 -6.33 -12.08
C ARG A 113 -17.39 -6.43 -11.99
N ARG A 114 -16.71 -6.51 -13.13
CA ARG A 114 -15.26 -6.67 -13.21
C ARG A 114 -14.55 -5.33 -13.03
N PHE A 115 -13.45 -5.33 -12.28
CA PHE A 115 -12.52 -4.20 -12.14
C PHE A 115 -11.09 -4.71 -12.24
N VAL A 116 -10.22 -3.90 -12.84
CA VAL A 116 -8.76 -4.12 -12.88
C VAL A 116 -8.14 -3.33 -11.75
N VAL A 117 -7.36 -3.99 -10.91
CA VAL A 117 -6.84 -3.39 -9.66
C VAL A 117 -5.39 -3.73 -9.41
N VAL A 118 -4.69 -2.82 -8.73
CA VAL A 118 -3.39 -3.12 -8.11
C VAL A 118 -3.63 -3.77 -6.74
N PHE A 119 -2.87 -4.83 -6.45
CA PHE A 119 -2.80 -5.43 -5.13
C PHE A 119 -1.66 -4.77 -4.38
N ASP A 120 -1.97 -3.94 -3.38
CA ASP A 120 -1.03 -3.00 -2.79
C ASP A 120 -0.80 -3.28 -1.30
N THR A 121 0.42 -3.68 -0.95
CA THR A 121 0.82 -3.87 0.46
C THR A 121 1.17 -2.56 1.18
N GLY A 122 1.25 -1.43 0.46
CA GLY A 122 1.46 -0.09 1.02
C GLY A 122 0.17 0.62 1.47
N SER A 123 -1.00 0.02 1.30
CA SER A 123 -2.29 0.57 1.79
C SER A 123 -3.27 -0.53 2.21
N SER A 124 -4.37 -0.12 2.87
CA SER A 124 -5.29 -1.04 3.56
C SER A 124 -6.70 -1.09 2.96
N ASN A 125 -7.05 -0.09 2.14
CA ASN A 125 -8.39 0.07 1.59
C ASN A 125 -8.55 -0.69 0.26
N LEU A 126 -9.69 -1.36 0.08
CA LEU A 126 -10.18 -1.71 -1.25
C LEU A 126 -11.07 -0.58 -1.74
N TRP A 127 -10.79 -0.01 -2.91
CA TRP A 127 -11.66 1.00 -3.50
C TRP A 127 -11.69 0.93 -5.03
N VAL A 128 -12.80 1.39 -5.59
CA VAL A 128 -13.03 1.55 -7.04
C VAL A 128 -13.83 2.84 -7.30
N PRO A 129 -13.78 3.40 -8.52
CA PRO A 129 -14.54 4.57 -8.91
C PRO A 129 -16.04 4.39 -8.71
N ALA A 130 -16.72 5.41 -8.17
CA ALA A 130 -18.16 5.43 -8.05
C ALA A 130 -18.82 5.87 -9.37
N ALA A 131 -20.04 5.41 -9.64
CA ALA A 131 -20.78 5.79 -10.84
C ALA A 131 -21.01 7.31 -10.97
N GLU A 132 -21.17 8.01 -9.84
CA GLU A 132 -21.29 9.47 -9.80
C GLU A 132 -19.98 10.22 -10.08
N CYS A 133 -18.82 9.54 -10.07
CA CYS A 133 -17.53 10.14 -10.37
C CYS A 133 -17.33 10.20 -11.90
N GLU A 134 -17.68 11.33 -12.50
CA GLU A 134 -17.63 11.51 -13.96
C GLU A 134 -16.47 12.39 -14.45
N LYS A 135 -15.68 12.97 -13.55
CA LYS A 135 -14.62 13.94 -13.86
C LYS A 135 -13.35 13.64 -13.10
N GLY A 136 -12.23 14.17 -13.58
CA GLY A 136 -10.93 13.99 -12.91
C GLY A 136 -10.38 12.58 -13.14
N GLY A 137 -9.82 12.00 -12.08
CA GLY A 137 -9.10 10.72 -12.13
C GLY A 137 -9.93 9.52 -12.60
N CYS A 138 -11.20 9.48 -12.19
CA CYS A 138 -12.14 8.38 -12.45
C CYS A 138 -12.76 8.37 -13.86
N ALA A 139 -12.55 9.42 -14.66
CA ALA A 139 -13.19 9.57 -15.97
C ALA A 139 -12.88 8.42 -16.96
N PRO A 140 -11.64 7.89 -17.06
CA PRO A 140 -11.30 6.85 -18.04
C PRO A 140 -11.55 5.42 -17.55
N HIS A 141 -12.02 5.21 -16.32
CA HIS A 141 -12.08 3.89 -15.67
C HIS A 141 -13.49 3.31 -15.59
N GLU A 142 -13.55 2.01 -15.31
CA GLU A 142 -14.77 1.31 -14.95
C GLU A 142 -15.31 1.79 -13.59
N LYS A 143 -16.63 1.90 -13.48
CA LYS A 143 -17.29 2.49 -12.31
C LYS A 143 -18.28 1.53 -11.67
N PHE A 144 -18.36 1.58 -10.35
CA PHE A 144 -19.33 0.82 -9.58
C PHE A 144 -20.57 1.66 -9.28
N ASP A 145 -21.74 1.17 -9.72
CA ASP A 145 -23.04 1.71 -9.33
C ASP A 145 -23.71 0.76 -8.32
N PRO A 146 -23.83 1.17 -7.04
CA PRO A 146 -24.50 0.38 -6.00
C PRO A 146 -25.93 -0.05 -6.35
N LYS A 147 -26.65 0.69 -7.21
CA LYS A 147 -28.05 0.40 -7.57
C LYS A 147 -28.19 -0.92 -8.33
N TYR A 148 -27.13 -1.38 -9.00
CA TYR A 148 -27.15 -2.64 -9.77
C TYR A 148 -26.63 -3.84 -9.00
N SER A 149 -26.27 -3.68 -7.72
CA SER A 149 -25.86 -4.80 -6.88
C SER A 149 -26.93 -5.09 -5.83
N SER A 150 -27.50 -6.29 -5.88
CA SER A 150 -28.49 -6.78 -4.90
C SER A 150 -27.89 -7.05 -3.51
N THR A 151 -26.57 -7.09 -3.40
CA THR A 151 -25.84 -7.40 -2.16
C THR A 151 -25.11 -6.20 -1.55
N PHE A 152 -25.19 -5.03 -2.18
CA PHE A 152 -24.57 -3.82 -1.67
C PHE A 152 -25.27 -3.34 -0.39
N SER A 153 -24.48 -2.90 0.60
CA SER A 153 -24.99 -2.19 1.77
C SER A 153 -24.09 -1.00 2.14
N PRO A 154 -24.65 0.20 2.40
CA PRO A 154 -23.85 1.36 2.77
C PRO A 154 -23.28 1.20 4.19
N ILE A 155 -22.05 1.67 4.42
CA ILE A 155 -21.50 1.84 5.77
C ILE A 155 -21.84 3.25 6.26
N ARG A 156 -22.32 3.37 7.49
CA ARG A 156 -22.65 4.64 8.13
C ARG A 156 -21.66 4.95 9.25
N SER A 157 -21.44 6.23 9.51
CA SER A 157 -20.71 6.73 10.66
C SER A 157 -21.50 6.49 11.96
N LEU A 158 -20.89 6.81 13.10
CA LEU A 158 -21.56 6.77 14.40
C LEU A 158 -22.75 7.76 14.51
N THR A 159 -22.77 8.81 13.68
CA THR A 159 -23.86 9.80 13.62
C THR A 159 -24.98 9.39 12.67
N GLY A 160 -24.83 8.29 11.93
CA GLY A 160 -25.79 7.81 10.93
C GLY A 160 -25.56 8.36 9.52
N ASP A 161 -24.62 9.30 9.36
CA ASP A 161 -24.21 9.85 8.07
C ASP A 161 -23.45 8.80 7.23
N PRO A 162 -23.32 8.97 5.89
CA PRO A 162 -22.42 8.13 5.10
C PRO A 162 -21.01 8.14 5.70
N ALA A 163 -20.41 6.96 5.88
CA ALA A 163 -19.01 6.91 6.25
C ALA A 163 -18.15 7.32 5.04
N VAL A 164 -17.23 8.26 5.25
CA VAL A 164 -16.34 8.80 4.23
C VAL A 164 -14.90 8.68 4.71
N ALA A 165 -13.99 8.31 3.82
CA ALA A 165 -12.56 8.32 4.03
C ALA A 165 -11.89 9.25 3.02
N PHE A 166 -10.88 10.00 3.45
CA PHE A 166 -10.01 10.76 2.56
C PHE A 166 -8.66 10.05 2.52
N ILE A 167 -8.19 9.72 1.31
CA ILE A 167 -6.89 9.08 1.12
C ILE A 167 -6.00 10.02 0.33
N GLN A 168 -4.81 10.30 0.87
CA GLN A 168 -3.76 11.06 0.20
C GLN A 168 -2.62 10.12 -0.15
N TYR A 169 -2.49 9.78 -1.42
CA TYR A 169 -1.32 9.10 -1.94
C TYR A 169 -0.18 10.10 -2.23
N GLY A 170 1.03 9.61 -2.48
CA GLY A 170 2.18 10.49 -2.73
C GLY A 170 2.00 11.45 -3.91
N THR A 171 1.24 11.05 -4.93
CA THR A 171 1.05 11.85 -6.16
C THR A 171 -0.41 12.21 -6.45
N GLY A 172 -1.37 11.72 -5.66
CA GLY A 172 -2.80 11.94 -5.88
C GLY A 172 -3.64 11.76 -4.63
N ALA A 173 -4.92 12.12 -4.69
CA ALA A 173 -5.84 11.96 -3.57
C ALA A 173 -7.23 11.52 -4.03
N CYS A 174 -7.94 10.82 -3.16
CA CYS A 174 -9.33 10.44 -3.42
C CYS A 174 -10.21 10.57 -2.17
N VAL A 175 -11.50 10.80 -2.42
CA VAL A 175 -12.56 10.79 -1.40
C VAL A 175 -13.40 9.56 -1.62
N LEU A 176 -13.48 8.71 -0.60
CA LEU A 176 -14.17 7.43 -0.65
C LEU A 176 -15.44 7.48 0.18
N ARG A 177 -16.56 7.10 -0.42
CA ARG A 177 -17.79 6.77 0.32
C ARG A 177 -17.83 5.27 0.60
N MET A 178 -17.94 4.89 1.86
CA MET A 178 -17.75 3.50 2.28
C MET A 178 -19.04 2.66 2.15
N GLY A 179 -18.89 1.42 1.70
CA GLY A 179 -19.94 0.42 1.58
C GLY A 179 -19.42 -0.99 1.87
N ARG A 180 -20.31 -1.97 1.80
CA ARG A 180 -19.96 -3.39 1.78
C ARG A 180 -20.62 -4.07 0.60
N ASP A 181 -19.92 -5.03 0.02
CA ASP A 181 -20.49 -5.93 -0.97
C ASP A 181 -19.74 -7.27 -0.97
N ILE A 182 -20.14 -8.18 -1.84
CA ILE A 182 -19.39 -9.39 -2.16
C ILE A 182 -18.27 -9.01 -3.13
N VAL A 183 -17.05 -9.45 -2.82
CA VAL A 183 -15.88 -9.31 -3.70
C VAL A 183 -15.39 -10.70 -4.11
N GLU A 184 -15.18 -10.93 -5.41
CA GLU A 184 -14.62 -12.17 -5.95
C GLU A 184 -13.18 -11.96 -6.41
N ILE A 185 -12.24 -12.76 -5.88
CA ILE A 185 -10.80 -12.72 -6.21
C ILE A 185 -10.28 -14.15 -6.38
N GLY A 186 -9.64 -14.46 -7.50
CA GLY A 186 -9.05 -15.79 -7.72
C GLY A 186 -10.04 -16.96 -7.56
N GLY A 187 -11.34 -16.71 -7.81
CA GLY A 187 -12.43 -17.68 -7.63
C GLY A 187 -13.01 -17.78 -6.21
N ILE A 188 -12.44 -17.10 -5.21
CA ILE A 188 -13.02 -16.99 -3.87
C ILE A 188 -13.99 -15.81 -3.82
N LYS A 189 -15.18 -16.04 -3.27
CA LYS A 189 -16.15 -14.98 -2.93
C LYS A 189 -16.00 -14.59 -1.47
N VAL A 190 -15.69 -13.33 -1.21
CA VAL A 190 -15.54 -12.73 0.11
C VAL A 190 -16.80 -11.93 0.42
N PRO A 191 -17.70 -12.44 1.29
CA PRO A 191 -18.88 -11.69 1.67
C PRO A 191 -18.54 -10.54 2.63
N ASN A 192 -19.42 -9.54 2.68
CA ASN A 192 -19.35 -8.41 3.61
C ASN A 192 -18.02 -7.61 3.54
N GLN A 193 -17.32 -7.65 2.41
CA GLN A 193 -16.08 -6.90 2.25
C GLN A 193 -16.37 -5.40 2.21
N ALA A 194 -15.66 -4.64 3.04
CA ALA A 194 -15.70 -3.18 2.97
C ALA A 194 -15.05 -2.70 1.67
N ILE A 195 -15.75 -1.83 0.95
CA ILE A 195 -15.30 -1.20 -0.29
C ILE A 195 -15.46 0.32 -0.17
N GLY A 196 -14.48 1.07 -0.65
CA GLY A 196 -14.58 2.50 -0.88
C GLY A 196 -15.08 2.78 -2.30
N LEU A 197 -16.08 3.63 -2.42
CA LEU A 197 -16.54 4.15 -3.70
C LEU A 197 -15.94 5.54 -3.88
N ALA A 198 -14.97 5.67 -4.78
CA ALA A 198 -14.31 6.95 -5.01
C ALA A 198 -15.28 7.92 -5.70
N VAL A 199 -15.72 8.92 -4.95
CA VAL A 199 -16.63 9.97 -5.45
C VAL A 199 -15.85 11.15 -6.05
N GLU A 200 -14.59 11.30 -5.66
CA GLU A 200 -13.65 12.25 -6.22
C GLU A 200 -12.25 11.63 -6.29
N GLU A 201 -11.55 11.89 -7.39
CA GLU A 201 -10.16 11.50 -7.61
C GLU A 201 -9.41 12.65 -8.29
N SER A 202 -8.20 12.96 -7.83
CA SER A 202 -7.31 13.90 -8.51
C SER A 202 -7.03 13.44 -9.94
N THR A 203 -6.96 14.36 -10.92
CA THR A 203 -6.72 13.95 -12.32
C THR A 203 -5.42 13.17 -12.47
N HIS A 204 -4.33 13.67 -11.90
CA HIS A 204 -3.06 12.95 -11.82
C HIS A 204 -2.92 12.31 -10.43
N PRO A 205 -2.39 11.07 -10.32
CA PRO A 205 -1.99 10.19 -11.41
C PRO A 205 -3.15 9.41 -12.03
N PHE A 206 -4.32 9.42 -11.39
CA PHE A 206 -5.36 8.41 -11.63
C PHE A 206 -5.80 8.31 -13.10
N ALA A 207 -6.04 9.43 -13.79
CA ALA A 207 -6.46 9.42 -15.19
C ALA A 207 -5.41 8.82 -16.15
N ASP A 208 -4.14 8.75 -15.74
CA ASP A 208 -3.03 8.20 -16.53
C ASP A 208 -2.80 6.70 -16.26
N LEU A 209 -3.52 6.11 -15.30
CA LEU A 209 -3.28 4.74 -14.84
C LEU A 209 -4.09 3.71 -15.65
N PRO A 210 -3.49 2.55 -15.99
CA PRO A 210 -4.13 1.52 -16.80
C PRO A 210 -5.04 0.58 -15.98
N PHE A 211 -5.41 0.95 -14.76
CA PHE A 211 -6.23 0.15 -13.85
C PHE A 211 -7.26 1.03 -13.17
N ASP A 212 -8.37 0.42 -12.75
CA ASP A 212 -9.55 1.14 -12.24
C ASP A 212 -9.41 1.53 -10.76
N GLY A 213 -8.76 0.68 -9.95
CA GLY A 213 -8.67 0.93 -8.51
C GLY A 213 -7.63 0.07 -7.82
N LEU A 214 -7.82 -0.15 -6.52
CA LEU A 214 -6.79 -0.76 -5.67
C LEU A 214 -7.42 -1.70 -4.64
N VAL A 215 -6.69 -2.76 -4.31
CA VAL A 215 -6.96 -3.68 -3.21
C VAL A 215 -5.81 -3.58 -2.21
N GLY A 216 -6.06 -2.89 -1.11
CA GLY A 216 -5.13 -2.80 0.01
C GLY A 216 -4.92 -4.13 0.71
N LEU A 217 -3.65 -4.46 0.93
CA LEU A 217 -3.15 -5.67 1.58
C LEU A 217 -2.34 -5.35 2.85
N GLY A 218 -2.42 -4.10 3.31
CA GLY A 218 -1.86 -3.62 4.57
C GLY A 218 -2.60 -4.14 5.80
N PHE A 219 -2.44 -3.43 6.90
CA PHE A 219 -3.00 -3.79 8.21
C PHE A 219 -4.32 -3.06 8.47
N PRO A 220 -5.22 -3.60 9.30
CA PRO A 220 -6.40 -2.85 9.73
C PRO A 220 -6.02 -1.50 10.37
N ASP A 221 -6.74 -0.44 10.01
CA ASP A 221 -6.58 0.89 10.60
C ASP A 221 -7.14 0.92 12.02
N VAL A 222 -6.32 0.54 13.00
CA VAL A 222 -6.71 0.51 14.41
C VAL A 222 -6.71 1.92 15.03
N SER A 223 -5.92 2.86 14.47
CA SER A 223 -5.83 4.24 14.97
C SER A 223 -6.96 5.13 14.44
N GLY A 224 -7.61 4.74 13.34
CA GLY A 224 -8.60 5.54 12.63
C GLY A 224 -7.98 6.68 11.79
N GLU A 225 -6.66 6.68 11.63
CA GLU A 225 -5.92 7.72 10.92
C GLU A 225 -6.05 7.60 9.39
N GLU A 226 -6.33 6.41 8.88
CA GLU A 226 -6.56 6.15 7.44
C GLU A 226 -8.03 6.37 7.05
N GLY A 227 -8.85 6.84 8.00
CA GLY A 227 -10.27 7.11 7.79
C GLY A 227 -11.11 5.85 7.58
N LEU A 228 -10.56 4.66 7.83
CA LEU A 228 -11.31 3.43 7.74
C LEU A 228 -12.26 3.32 8.95
N PRO A 229 -13.56 3.04 8.73
CA PRO A 229 -14.45 2.70 9.83
C PRO A 229 -13.87 1.50 10.58
N SER A 230 -13.91 1.48 11.91
CA SER A 230 -13.42 0.35 12.73
C SER A 230 -14.06 -1.01 12.42
N SER A 231 -15.14 -1.02 11.65
CA SER A 231 -15.83 -2.21 11.17
C SER A 231 -15.43 -2.65 9.75
N ALA A 232 -14.51 -1.92 9.11
CA ALA A 232 -13.92 -2.25 7.82
C ALA A 232 -12.59 -2.99 8.03
N LEU A 233 -12.44 -4.12 7.35
CA LEU A 233 -11.23 -4.93 7.38
C LEU A 233 -10.60 -4.98 5.98
N PRO A 234 -9.26 -5.01 5.88
CA PRO A 234 -8.58 -5.37 4.64
C PRO A 234 -9.05 -6.75 4.13
N ILE A 235 -8.91 -6.98 2.84
CA ILE A 235 -9.54 -8.13 2.17
C ILE A 235 -9.12 -9.49 2.76
N VAL A 236 -7.85 -9.67 3.11
CA VAL A 236 -7.35 -10.97 3.60
C VAL A 236 -7.82 -11.22 5.05
N ASP A 237 -7.87 -10.19 5.88
CA ASP A 237 -8.49 -10.23 7.21
C ASP A 237 -9.97 -10.62 7.11
N GLN A 238 -10.69 -10.04 6.17
CA GLN A 238 -12.09 -10.36 5.92
C GLN A 238 -12.26 -11.79 5.40
N MET A 239 -11.37 -12.27 4.52
CA MET A 239 -11.37 -13.66 4.03
C MET A 239 -11.25 -14.68 5.18
N VAL A 240 -10.38 -14.43 6.15
CA VAL A 240 -10.23 -15.30 7.32
C VAL A 240 -11.43 -15.19 8.25
N LYS A 241 -11.93 -13.96 8.50
CA LYS A 241 -13.12 -13.73 9.34
C LYS A 241 -14.35 -14.47 8.79
N GLU A 242 -14.55 -14.44 7.48
CA GLU A 242 -15.65 -15.13 6.80
C GLU A 242 -15.37 -16.62 6.54
N LYS A 243 -14.22 -17.12 7.00
CA LYS A 243 -13.79 -18.52 6.91
C LYS A 243 -13.72 -19.05 5.47
N VAL A 244 -13.42 -18.17 4.52
CA VAL A 244 -13.15 -18.55 3.12
C VAL A 244 -11.66 -18.83 2.88
N LEU A 245 -10.80 -18.44 3.84
CA LEU A 245 -9.40 -18.86 3.95
C LEU A 245 -9.10 -19.35 5.37
N ASP A 246 -8.26 -20.38 5.47
CA ASP A 246 -7.84 -20.95 6.76
C ASP A 246 -6.70 -20.16 7.41
N ARG A 247 -5.89 -19.47 6.61
CA ARG A 247 -4.69 -18.75 7.04
C ARG A 247 -4.65 -17.35 6.47
N ASN A 248 -4.20 -16.39 7.27
CA ASN A 248 -3.97 -15.02 6.83
C ASN A 248 -2.56 -14.91 6.22
N VAL A 249 -2.38 -15.57 5.08
CA VAL A 249 -1.12 -15.58 4.34
C VAL A 249 -1.40 -15.27 2.89
N PHE A 250 -0.57 -14.45 2.29
CA PHE A 250 -0.53 -14.32 0.84
C PHE A 250 0.90 -14.25 0.35
N SER A 251 1.09 -14.43 -0.95
CA SER A 251 2.41 -14.41 -1.56
C SER A 251 2.34 -13.87 -2.97
N VAL A 252 3.40 -13.19 -3.39
CA VAL A 252 3.44 -12.42 -4.63
C VAL A 252 4.65 -12.82 -5.45
N TYR A 253 4.37 -13.33 -6.66
CA TYR A 253 5.33 -13.58 -7.71
C TYR A 253 5.16 -12.53 -8.81
N MET A 254 6.24 -11.86 -9.18
CA MET A 254 6.30 -10.92 -10.30
C MET A 254 7.25 -11.48 -11.36
N SER A 255 6.76 -11.59 -12.59
CA SER A 255 7.55 -12.10 -13.72
C SER A 255 8.63 -11.10 -14.15
N GLU A 256 9.83 -11.55 -14.48
CA GLU A 256 10.84 -10.71 -15.14
C GLU A 256 10.61 -10.56 -16.65
N ASP A 257 9.84 -11.48 -17.24
CA ASP A 257 9.40 -11.42 -18.63
C ASP A 257 8.09 -10.63 -18.74
N ILE A 258 8.14 -9.52 -19.50
CA ILE A 258 7.01 -8.62 -19.77
C ILE A 258 5.82 -9.34 -20.45
N ASN A 259 6.07 -10.42 -21.18
CA ASN A 259 5.04 -11.19 -21.87
C ASN A 259 4.38 -12.24 -20.97
N ARG A 260 4.82 -12.35 -19.73
CA ARG A 260 4.33 -13.34 -18.78
C ARG A 260 3.69 -12.68 -17.57
N PRO A 261 2.56 -13.23 -17.08
CA PRO A 261 1.90 -12.69 -15.91
C PRO A 261 2.70 -13.00 -14.63
N GLY A 262 2.52 -12.13 -13.64
CA GLY A 262 2.75 -12.45 -12.23
C GLY A 262 1.57 -13.24 -11.64
N GLU A 263 1.64 -13.52 -10.35
CA GLU A 263 0.57 -14.20 -9.60
C GLU A 263 0.62 -13.81 -8.13
N ILE A 264 -0.56 -13.55 -7.55
CA ILE A 264 -0.75 -13.49 -6.10
C ILE A 264 -1.52 -14.73 -5.66
N SER A 265 -1.04 -15.39 -4.59
CA SER A 265 -1.73 -16.51 -3.97
C SER A 265 -2.18 -16.16 -2.56
N PHE A 266 -3.38 -16.60 -2.17
CA PHE A 266 -3.97 -16.37 -0.84
C PHE A 266 -4.18 -17.70 -0.11
N GLY A 267 -4.01 -17.70 1.21
CA GLY A 267 -4.08 -18.85 2.11
C GLY A 267 -2.77 -19.64 2.23
N ALA A 268 -1.89 -19.56 1.23
CA ALA A 268 -0.57 -20.19 1.26
C ALA A 268 0.39 -19.57 0.22
N ALA A 269 1.69 -19.86 0.38
CA ALA A 269 2.69 -19.62 -0.64
C ALA A 269 2.65 -20.73 -1.72
N ASP A 270 2.76 -20.36 -3.00
CA ASP A 270 2.81 -21.30 -4.10
C ASP A 270 4.26 -21.77 -4.36
N PRO A 271 4.59 -23.06 -4.12
CA PRO A 271 5.94 -23.58 -4.30
C PRO A 271 6.39 -23.59 -5.77
N LYS A 272 5.48 -23.42 -6.75
CA LYS A 272 5.80 -23.31 -8.19
C LYS A 272 6.86 -22.24 -8.48
N TYR A 273 6.89 -21.15 -7.73
CA TYR A 273 7.81 -20.03 -7.92
C TYR A 273 9.08 -20.15 -7.08
N THR A 274 9.38 -21.34 -6.57
CA THR A 274 10.52 -21.61 -5.69
C THR A 274 11.47 -22.64 -6.29
N PHE A 275 12.73 -22.64 -5.85
CA PHE A 275 13.68 -23.70 -6.19
C PHE A 275 13.56 -24.85 -5.19
N ALA A 276 13.65 -26.09 -5.67
CA ALA A 276 13.65 -27.26 -4.79
C ALA A 276 14.72 -27.14 -3.69
N GLY A 277 14.36 -27.51 -2.46
CA GLY A 277 15.24 -27.45 -1.29
C GLY A 277 15.52 -26.05 -0.74
N HIS A 278 15.02 -24.99 -1.36
CA HIS A 278 15.15 -23.63 -0.83
C HIS A 278 14.02 -23.31 0.14
N THR A 279 14.35 -22.60 1.21
CA THR A 279 13.39 -22.14 2.22
C THR A 279 13.40 -20.62 2.29
N PRO A 280 12.24 -19.97 2.57
CA PRO A 280 12.19 -18.54 2.80
C PRO A 280 13.14 -18.11 3.92
N LYS A 281 13.71 -16.91 3.78
CA LYS A 281 14.31 -16.16 4.87
C LYS A 281 13.25 -15.22 5.43
N TRP A 282 13.01 -15.30 6.74
CA TRP A 282 11.92 -14.60 7.41
C TRP A 282 12.41 -13.36 8.15
N PHE A 283 11.66 -12.28 8.04
CA PHE A 283 11.93 -10.97 8.60
C PHE A 283 10.73 -10.53 9.44
N PRO A 284 10.93 -10.10 10.70
CA PRO A 284 9.82 -9.68 11.54
C PRO A 284 9.24 -8.37 11.03
N VAL A 285 7.91 -8.25 11.07
CA VAL A 285 7.23 -6.96 10.91
C VAL A 285 7.50 -6.11 12.15
N ILE A 286 8.03 -4.90 11.97
CA ILE A 286 8.49 -4.03 13.07
C ILE A 286 7.60 -2.80 13.31
N SER A 287 6.68 -2.49 12.40
CA SER A 287 5.60 -1.52 12.56
C SER A 287 4.34 -2.06 11.88
N LEU A 288 3.16 -1.63 12.32
CA LEU A 288 1.88 -1.94 11.67
C LEU A 288 1.42 -0.86 10.70
N ASP A 289 2.16 0.24 10.59
CA ASP A 289 1.86 1.30 9.60
C ASP A 289 1.91 0.71 8.17
N TYR A 290 2.90 -0.15 7.91
CA TYR A 290 3.07 -0.90 6.66
C TYR A 290 3.68 -2.27 6.93
N TRP A 291 3.90 -3.07 5.90
CA TRP A 291 4.74 -4.28 5.96
C TRP A 291 6.22 -3.93 6.15
N GLU A 292 6.56 -3.33 7.28
CA GLU A 292 7.88 -2.80 7.59
C GLU A 292 8.81 -3.86 8.17
N ILE A 293 10.03 -3.92 7.65
CA ILE A 293 11.10 -4.80 8.12
C ILE A 293 12.38 -4.00 8.42
N GLY A 294 13.30 -4.61 9.18
CA GLY A 294 14.58 -4.01 9.52
C GLY A 294 15.58 -4.02 8.35
N LEU A 295 15.95 -2.82 7.87
CA LEU A 295 17.04 -2.59 6.92
C LEU A 295 18.31 -2.21 7.68
N HIS A 296 19.35 -3.05 7.61
CA HIS A 296 20.61 -2.81 8.30
C HIS A 296 21.60 -2.02 7.47
N GLY A 297 21.62 -2.18 6.14
CA GLY A 297 22.53 -1.41 5.31
C GLY A 297 22.47 -1.71 3.83
N MET A 298 23.28 -0.99 3.08
CA MET A 298 23.41 -1.12 1.63
C MET A 298 24.87 -1.30 1.23
N LYS A 299 25.12 -2.07 0.16
CA LYS A 299 26.46 -2.25 -0.41
C LYS A 299 26.45 -2.01 -1.92
N ILE A 300 27.58 -1.54 -2.43
CA ILE A 300 27.88 -1.41 -3.86
C ILE A 300 29.13 -2.26 -4.14
N ASN A 301 29.01 -3.26 -5.03
CA ASN A 301 30.07 -4.23 -5.31
C ASN A 301 30.66 -4.85 -4.03
N GLY A 302 29.79 -5.22 -3.09
CA GLY A 302 30.16 -5.83 -1.80
C GLY A 302 30.74 -4.88 -0.76
N LYS A 303 31.04 -3.62 -1.10
CA LYS A 303 31.54 -2.60 -0.16
C LYS A 303 30.37 -1.84 0.47
N SER A 304 30.43 -1.60 1.78
CA SER A 304 29.40 -0.82 2.48
C SER A 304 29.26 0.58 1.87
N PHE A 305 28.01 1.03 1.73
CA PHE A 305 27.65 2.36 1.29
C PHE A 305 27.53 3.35 2.47
N GLY A 306 27.70 2.89 3.72
CA GLY A 306 27.73 3.73 4.91
C GLY A 306 26.36 4.26 5.34
N VAL A 307 25.29 3.53 5.00
CA VAL A 307 23.89 3.91 5.27
C VAL A 307 23.23 2.82 6.12
N CYS A 308 22.43 3.24 7.10
CA CYS A 308 21.67 2.41 8.05
C CYS A 308 22.49 1.59 9.06
N GLU A 309 23.81 1.36 8.89
CA GLU A 309 24.51 0.36 9.73
C GLU A 309 24.61 0.77 11.22
N LYS A 310 24.60 2.07 11.51
CA LYS A 310 24.72 2.61 12.88
C LYS A 310 23.41 2.64 13.66
N ARG A 311 22.31 3.00 13.01
CA ARG A 311 21.01 3.25 13.67
C ARG A 311 19.91 2.29 13.25
N GLY A 312 20.16 1.48 12.23
CA GLY A 312 19.12 0.78 11.49
C GLY A 312 18.25 1.75 10.68
N CYS A 313 17.64 1.24 9.64
CA CYS A 313 16.55 1.86 8.93
C CYS A 313 15.34 0.91 8.92
N ARG A 314 14.21 1.45 8.49
CA ARG A 314 13.00 0.68 8.23
C ARG A 314 12.75 0.65 6.74
N ALA A 315 12.20 -0.46 6.26
CA ALA A 315 11.82 -0.60 4.87
C ALA A 315 10.42 -1.23 4.79
N ALA A 316 9.48 -0.54 4.13
CA ALA A 316 8.20 -1.11 3.76
C ALA A 316 8.37 -1.99 2.51
N VAL A 317 7.75 -3.17 2.51
CA VAL A 317 7.73 -4.07 1.36
C VAL A 317 6.42 -3.83 0.62
N ASP A 318 6.51 -3.27 -0.58
CA ASP A 318 5.38 -2.59 -1.21
C ASP A 318 5.16 -3.06 -2.66
N THR A 319 4.08 -3.80 -2.89
CA THR A 319 3.68 -4.28 -4.22
C THR A 319 2.98 -3.22 -5.07
N GLY A 320 2.51 -2.11 -4.48
CA GLY A 320 1.94 -0.97 -5.19
C GLY A 320 2.99 0.00 -5.74
N SER A 321 4.24 -0.11 -5.29
CA SER A 321 5.33 0.75 -5.72
C SER A 321 6.18 0.10 -6.81
N SER A 322 6.36 0.76 -7.95
CA SER A 322 7.21 0.28 -9.03
C SER A 322 8.70 0.26 -8.68
N LEU A 323 9.16 1.30 -7.97
CA LEU A 323 10.58 1.58 -7.75
C LEU A 323 11.01 1.29 -6.32
N ILE A 324 12.33 1.24 -6.11
CA ILE A 324 12.87 1.30 -4.75
C ILE A 324 12.98 2.76 -4.34
N THR A 325 12.41 3.13 -3.20
CA THR A 325 12.48 4.51 -2.69
C THR A 325 13.16 4.59 -1.34
N GLY A 326 13.56 5.78 -0.95
CA GLY A 326 14.15 6.07 0.34
C GLY A 326 14.54 7.54 0.48
N PRO A 327 15.11 7.91 1.64
CA PRO A 327 15.44 9.30 1.94
C PRO A 327 16.30 9.93 0.85
N SER A 328 15.99 11.16 0.47
CA SER A 328 16.67 11.90 -0.59
C SER A 328 18.17 12.03 -0.35
N SER A 329 18.56 12.18 0.92
CA SER A 329 19.95 12.20 1.38
C SER A 329 20.75 10.93 1.08
N VAL A 330 20.09 9.80 0.83
CA VAL A 330 20.69 8.51 0.46
C VAL A 330 20.53 8.23 -1.03
N ILE A 331 19.30 8.38 -1.54
CA ILE A 331 18.96 7.95 -2.90
C ILE A 331 19.58 8.87 -3.96
N ASN A 332 19.63 10.18 -3.74
CA ASN A 332 20.21 11.10 -4.73
C ASN A 332 21.73 10.83 -4.96
N PRO A 333 22.57 10.67 -3.92
CA PRO A 333 23.95 10.23 -4.10
C PRO A 333 24.08 8.86 -4.77
N LEU A 334 23.19 7.91 -4.46
CA LEU A 334 23.19 6.58 -5.08
C LEU A 334 22.93 6.67 -6.58
N ILE A 335 21.86 7.36 -7.01
CA ILE A 335 21.53 7.55 -8.43
C ILE A 335 22.70 8.20 -9.17
N LYS A 336 23.31 9.23 -8.58
CA LYS A 336 24.49 9.89 -9.15
C LYS A 336 25.70 8.95 -9.26
N ALA A 337 25.92 8.08 -8.28
CA ALA A 337 27.02 7.12 -8.30
C ALA A 337 26.80 5.98 -9.32
N LEU A 338 25.55 5.57 -9.53
CA LEU A 338 25.19 4.58 -10.55
C LEU A 338 25.41 5.13 -11.96
N ASN A 339 25.06 6.40 -12.22
CA ASN A 339 25.25 7.08 -13.50
C ASN A 339 24.78 6.20 -14.68
N VAL A 340 23.54 5.71 -14.60
CA VAL A 340 22.92 4.89 -15.67
C VAL A 340 22.85 5.74 -16.94
N ALA A 341 23.43 5.24 -18.03
CA ALA A 341 23.40 5.95 -19.30
C ALA A 341 21.98 5.86 -19.88
N GLU A 342 21.43 6.99 -20.33
CA GLU A 342 20.09 7.07 -20.94
C GLU A 342 19.94 6.09 -22.11
N ASN A 343 20.98 5.89 -22.92
CA ASN A 343 20.96 4.93 -24.03
C ASN A 343 21.26 3.47 -23.63
N CYS A 344 21.21 3.12 -22.35
CA CYS A 344 21.49 1.80 -21.80
C CYS A 344 22.92 1.25 -22.03
N SER A 345 23.83 2.04 -22.60
CA SER A 345 25.13 1.55 -23.10
C SER A 345 26.07 1.02 -22.01
N ASN A 346 25.87 1.42 -20.76
CA ASN A 346 26.70 1.01 -19.63
C ASN A 346 26.07 -0.09 -18.75
N LEU A 347 24.95 -0.69 -19.15
CA LEU A 347 24.24 -1.70 -18.33
C LEU A 347 25.17 -2.82 -17.83
N GLY A 348 26.09 -3.29 -18.69
CA GLY A 348 27.04 -4.37 -18.35
C GLY A 348 28.18 -3.97 -17.40
N THR A 349 28.38 -2.68 -17.11
CA THR A 349 29.43 -2.18 -16.21
C THR A 349 28.90 -1.62 -14.89
N LEU A 350 27.57 -1.49 -14.78
CA LEU A 350 26.91 -1.04 -13.57
C LEU A 350 27.15 -2.03 -12.40
N PRO A 351 27.21 -1.53 -11.14
CA PRO A 351 27.59 -2.35 -10.00
C PRO A 351 26.47 -3.26 -9.50
N THR A 352 26.81 -4.38 -8.85
CA THR A 352 25.83 -5.13 -8.06
C THR A 352 25.50 -4.33 -6.80
N LEU A 353 24.22 -4.10 -6.54
CA LEU A 353 23.71 -3.50 -5.32
C LEU A 353 23.29 -4.58 -4.33
N THR A 354 23.44 -4.35 -3.03
CA THR A 354 23.00 -5.33 -2.02
C THR A 354 22.30 -4.65 -0.86
N PHE A 355 21.08 -5.08 -0.56
CA PHE A 355 20.37 -4.74 0.68
C PHE A 355 20.73 -5.76 1.76
N VAL A 356 21.04 -5.28 2.96
CA VAL A 356 21.34 -6.11 4.12
C VAL A 356 20.17 -6.01 5.08
N LEU A 357 19.43 -7.10 5.23
CA LEU A 357 18.22 -7.17 6.05
C LEU A 357 18.50 -7.99 7.32
N LYS A 358 17.80 -7.67 8.41
CA LYS A 358 17.94 -8.40 9.69
C LYS A 358 16.81 -9.40 9.87
N ASP A 359 17.13 -10.69 9.84
CA ASP A 359 16.14 -11.77 9.96
C ASP A 359 15.59 -11.95 11.39
N ILE A 360 14.61 -12.84 11.56
CA ILE A 360 13.98 -13.14 12.86
C ILE A 360 14.96 -13.67 13.92
N TYR A 361 16.12 -14.20 13.51
CA TYR A 361 17.18 -14.67 14.41
C TYR A 361 18.22 -13.57 14.69
N GLY A 362 18.00 -12.36 14.19
CA GLY A 362 18.92 -11.24 14.28
C GLY A 362 20.14 -11.34 13.36
N ARG A 363 20.17 -12.28 12.41
CA ARG A 363 21.26 -12.46 11.45
C ARG A 363 21.12 -11.46 10.31
N LEU A 364 22.25 -11.02 9.79
CA LEU A 364 22.30 -10.15 8.62
C LEU A 364 22.29 -11.00 7.34
N VAL A 365 21.30 -10.78 6.49
CA VAL A 365 21.08 -11.51 5.24
C VAL A 365 21.21 -10.55 4.06
N ASN A 366 22.02 -10.93 3.08
CA ASN A 366 22.27 -10.12 1.88
C ASN A 366 21.26 -10.46 0.77
N PHE A 367 20.67 -9.44 0.16
CA PHE A 367 19.82 -9.53 -1.03
C PHE A 367 20.42 -8.66 -2.13
N SER A 368 21.08 -9.29 -3.10
CA SER A 368 21.78 -8.61 -4.19
C SER A 368 20.85 -8.35 -5.38
N LEU A 369 20.97 -7.18 -6.02
CA LEU A 369 20.34 -6.80 -7.28
C LEU A 369 21.47 -6.57 -8.30
N GLU A 370 21.41 -7.29 -9.42
CA GLU A 370 22.26 -7.04 -10.59
C GLU A 370 21.70 -5.87 -11.39
N PRO A 371 22.46 -5.25 -12.30
CA PRO A 371 22.00 -4.12 -13.10
C PRO A 371 20.63 -4.28 -13.73
N ARG A 372 20.35 -5.45 -14.34
CA ARG A 372 19.04 -5.76 -14.95
C ARG A 372 17.86 -5.79 -13.96
N ASP A 373 18.13 -5.94 -12.67
CA ASP A 373 17.08 -6.03 -11.65
C ASP A 373 16.63 -4.63 -11.20
N TYR A 374 17.51 -3.63 -11.26
CA TYR A 374 17.24 -2.27 -10.78
C TYR A 374 17.29 -1.20 -11.87
N VAL A 375 17.67 -1.50 -13.10
CA VAL A 375 17.54 -0.58 -14.24
C VAL A 375 16.14 -0.74 -14.86
N VAL A 376 15.48 0.38 -15.10
CA VAL A 376 14.19 0.44 -15.79
C VAL A 376 14.46 0.83 -17.25
N GLU A 377 13.98 0.00 -18.17
CA GLU A 377 14.12 0.21 -19.60
C GLU A 377 12.77 0.66 -20.19
N GLU A 378 12.74 1.85 -20.77
CA GLU A 378 11.63 2.33 -21.58
C GLU A 378 11.76 1.74 -22.99
N LEU A 379 10.73 1.02 -23.43
CA LEU A 379 10.72 0.38 -24.73
C LEU A 379 10.09 1.31 -25.78
N ASP A 380 10.68 1.37 -26.98
CA ASP A 380 10.07 2.01 -28.13
C ASP A 380 8.84 1.23 -28.63
N ALA A 381 8.12 1.80 -29.62
CA ALA A 381 6.95 1.16 -30.23
C ALA A 381 7.26 -0.18 -30.93
N ARG A 382 8.54 -0.56 -31.09
CA ARG A 382 9.01 -1.82 -31.66
C ARG A 382 9.51 -2.80 -30.59
N GLY A 383 9.43 -2.42 -29.31
CA GLY A 383 9.88 -3.23 -28.18
C GLY A 383 11.38 -3.20 -27.91
N ASN A 384 12.13 -2.26 -28.50
CA ASN A 384 13.56 -2.11 -28.22
C ASN A 384 13.79 -1.12 -27.09
N PRO A 385 14.79 -1.33 -26.21
CA PRO A 385 15.18 -0.34 -25.21
C PRO A 385 15.59 0.98 -25.87
N ASN A 386 14.88 2.05 -25.54
CA ASN A 386 15.10 3.40 -26.05
C ASN A 386 15.73 4.30 -24.99
N ASN A 387 15.31 4.14 -23.73
CA ASN A 387 15.80 4.93 -22.62
C ASN A 387 15.98 4.06 -21.36
N CYS A 388 17.03 4.30 -20.58
CA CYS A 388 17.33 3.60 -19.34
C CYS A 388 17.42 4.59 -18.18
N ALA A 389 16.79 4.22 -17.06
CA ALA A 389 16.88 4.95 -15.81
C ALA A 389 17.18 4.01 -14.64
N ALA A 390 17.76 4.57 -13.58
CA ALA A 390 17.86 3.85 -12.31
C ALA A 390 16.44 3.70 -11.72
N GLY A 391 16.07 2.48 -11.34
CA GLY A 391 14.80 2.14 -10.71
C GLY A 391 14.72 2.55 -9.24
N PHE A 392 15.21 3.77 -8.95
CA PHE A 392 15.27 4.39 -7.65
C PHE A 392 14.63 5.77 -7.69
N MET A 393 13.92 6.13 -6.64
CA MET A 393 13.35 7.47 -6.48
C MET A 393 13.56 7.97 -5.05
N ALA A 394 13.99 9.24 -4.94
CA ALA A 394 14.07 9.90 -3.65
C ALA A 394 12.66 10.22 -3.14
N MET A 395 12.36 9.83 -1.92
CA MET A 395 11.08 10.09 -1.26
C MET A 395 11.33 10.29 0.23
N ASP A 396 11.00 11.48 0.73
CA ASP A 396 11.16 11.82 2.14
C ASP A 396 9.80 11.69 2.85
N VAL A 397 9.58 10.53 3.45
CA VAL A 397 8.42 10.30 4.32
C VAL A 397 8.60 11.10 5.62
N PRO A 398 7.65 11.96 6.01
CA PRO A 398 7.74 12.77 7.22
C PRO A 398 7.51 11.93 8.48
N ALA A 399 7.92 12.47 9.62
CA ALA A 399 7.59 11.87 10.92
C ALA A 399 6.06 11.88 11.15
N PRO A 400 5.50 10.89 11.87
CA PRO A 400 6.19 9.80 12.58
C PRO A 400 6.52 8.58 11.72
N ARG A 401 5.97 8.48 10.50
CA ARG A 401 6.10 7.28 9.64
C ARG A 401 7.47 7.15 8.99
N GLY A 402 8.19 8.24 8.75
CA GLY A 402 9.54 8.23 8.19
C GLY A 402 10.67 8.49 9.19
N PRO A 403 11.94 8.43 8.74
CA PRO A 403 12.38 8.08 7.38
C PRO A 403 12.13 6.59 7.08
N LEU A 404 11.73 6.31 5.84
CA LEU A 404 11.30 4.98 5.40
C LEU A 404 11.88 4.68 4.02
N PHE A 405 12.40 3.47 3.83
CA PHE A 405 12.68 2.91 2.51
C PHE A 405 11.47 2.14 2.00
N VAL A 406 11.34 2.02 0.70
CA VAL A 406 10.29 1.22 0.07
C VAL A 406 10.95 0.23 -0.87
N LEU A 407 10.78 -1.06 -0.59
CA LEU A 407 11.24 -2.14 -1.44
C LEU A 407 10.10 -2.50 -2.40
N GLY A 408 10.05 -1.79 -3.52
CA GLY A 408 9.02 -1.97 -4.55
C GLY A 408 9.25 -3.16 -5.50
N ASN A 409 8.57 -3.12 -6.63
CA ASN A 409 8.55 -4.18 -7.66
C ASN A 409 9.94 -4.54 -8.18
N SER A 410 10.88 -3.59 -8.27
CA SER A 410 12.29 -3.88 -8.61
C SER A 410 12.98 -4.88 -7.65
N PHE A 411 12.59 -4.90 -6.37
CA PHE A 411 13.07 -5.90 -5.41
C PHE A 411 12.23 -7.18 -5.46
N ILE A 412 10.90 -7.04 -5.43
CA ILE A 412 9.93 -8.15 -5.32
C ILE A 412 9.96 -9.05 -6.57
N ARG A 413 10.26 -8.49 -7.75
CA ARG A 413 10.48 -9.27 -8.98
C ARG A 413 11.63 -10.24 -8.86
N LYS A 414 12.74 -9.85 -8.22
CA LYS A 414 13.86 -10.77 -8.00
C LYS A 414 13.57 -11.78 -6.89
N TYR A 415 12.84 -11.34 -5.86
CA TYR A 415 12.61 -12.12 -4.65
C TYR A 415 11.13 -12.40 -4.43
N TYR A 416 10.74 -13.65 -4.67
CA TYR A 416 9.40 -14.14 -4.33
C TYR A 416 9.12 -13.85 -2.85
N SER A 417 8.01 -13.15 -2.62
CA SER A 417 7.71 -12.52 -1.34
C SER A 417 6.46 -13.15 -0.73
N ILE A 418 6.54 -13.51 0.55
CA ILE A 418 5.47 -14.12 1.33
C ILE A 418 5.14 -13.19 2.49
N PHE A 419 3.87 -12.87 2.66
CA PHE A 419 3.36 -12.02 3.70
C PHE A 419 2.52 -12.88 4.64
N ASP A 420 3.03 -13.11 5.85
CA ASP A 420 2.40 -13.97 6.84
C ASP A 420 1.88 -13.10 7.99
N ARG A 421 0.58 -12.78 7.95
CA ARG A 421 -0.10 -11.99 8.99
C ARG A 421 -0.30 -12.80 10.26
N ASP A 422 -0.47 -14.11 10.17
CA ASP A 422 -0.65 -14.99 11.34
C ASP A 422 0.56 -14.88 12.28
N HIS A 423 1.76 -14.72 11.70
CA HIS A 423 3.04 -14.66 12.43
C HIS A 423 3.72 -13.30 12.38
N MET A 424 3.11 -12.28 11.77
CA MET A 424 3.66 -10.93 11.65
C MET A 424 5.07 -10.91 11.04
N MET A 425 5.24 -11.54 9.87
CA MET A 425 6.53 -11.65 9.20
C MET A 425 6.43 -11.59 7.68
N VAL A 426 7.53 -11.17 7.06
CA VAL A 426 7.72 -11.20 5.60
C VAL A 426 8.82 -12.21 5.27
N GLY A 427 8.57 -13.08 4.30
CA GLY A 427 9.48 -14.10 3.81
C GLY A 427 9.99 -13.78 2.42
N PHE A 428 11.29 -13.93 2.19
CA PHE A 428 11.90 -13.79 0.87
C PHE A 428 12.68 -15.03 0.44
N MET A 429 12.62 -15.33 -0.85
CA MET A 429 13.52 -16.26 -1.52
C MET A 429 13.72 -15.86 -2.98
N ARG A 430 14.78 -16.36 -3.64
CA ARG A 430 14.95 -16.12 -5.08
C ARG A 430 13.74 -16.68 -5.83
N ALA A 431 13.09 -15.84 -6.65
CA ALA A 431 12.00 -16.27 -7.49
C ALA A 431 12.51 -17.25 -8.57
N ASN A 432 11.81 -18.36 -8.75
CA ASN A 432 12.00 -19.27 -9.88
C ASN A 432 11.14 -18.79 -11.05
N HIS A 433 11.74 -18.03 -11.96
CA HIS A 433 11.05 -17.50 -13.13
C HIS A 433 10.69 -18.58 -14.15
N GLU A 434 11.27 -19.77 -14.12
CA GLU A 434 10.86 -20.86 -15.01
C GLU A 434 9.52 -21.49 -14.57
N GLY A 435 9.09 -21.24 -13.33
CA GLY A 435 7.89 -21.87 -12.76
C GLY A 435 8.05 -23.39 -12.60
N SER A 436 9.29 -23.88 -12.56
CA SER A 436 9.68 -25.29 -12.44
C SER A 436 9.73 -25.77 -10.99
N GLY A 437 9.15 -25.02 -10.06
CA GLY A 437 9.13 -25.37 -8.64
C GLY A 437 8.34 -26.65 -8.36
N PRO A 438 8.50 -27.23 -7.15
CA PRO A 438 7.85 -28.49 -6.80
C PRO A 438 6.33 -28.41 -6.98
N LEU A 439 5.77 -29.34 -7.76
CA LEU A 439 4.33 -29.42 -7.94
C LEU A 439 3.65 -29.84 -6.64
N ILE A 440 2.63 -29.08 -6.21
CA ILE A 440 1.69 -29.58 -5.21
C ILE A 440 0.89 -30.71 -5.88
N LYS A 441 1.02 -31.95 -5.37
CA LYS A 441 0.19 -33.07 -5.84
C LYS A 441 -1.27 -32.80 -5.48
N GLY A 442 -2.04 -32.35 -6.45
CA GLY A 442 -3.49 -32.18 -6.34
C GLY A 442 -3.95 -30.89 -6.99
N TYR A 443 -4.44 -30.98 -8.22
CA TYR A 443 -5.55 -30.25 -8.85
C TYR A 443 -5.34 -30.23 -10.39
N PRO A 444 -6.35 -30.59 -11.20
CA PRO A 444 -6.24 -30.52 -12.65
C PRO A 444 -6.29 -29.06 -13.11
N SER A 445 -5.33 -28.68 -13.95
CA SER A 445 -5.30 -27.39 -14.64
C SER A 445 -6.26 -27.38 -15.82
N SER A 446 -7.26 -26.51 -15.80
CA SER A 446 -7.90 -26.04 -17.03
C SER A 446 -8.18 -24.54 -16.92
N ALA A 447 -7.33 -23.74 -17.56
CA ALA A 447 -7.61 -22.34 -17.84
C ALA A 447 -7.57 -22.15 -19.36
N PRO A 448 -8.57 -21.48 -19.97
CA PRO A 448 -8.52 -21.15 -21.38
C PRO A 448 -7.54 -20.01 -21.65
N SER A 449 -6.94 -20.03 -22.83
CA SER A 449 -6.07 -18.99 -23.38
C SER A 449 -6.89 -17.73 -23.69
N VAL A 450 -6.49 -16.59 -23.12
CA VAL A 450 -6.98 -15.27 -23.53
C VAL A 450 -5.95 -14.67 -24.48
N SER A 451 -6.38 -14.34 -25.70
CA SER A 451 -5.56 -13.64 -26.70
C SER A 451 -5.43 -12.17 -26.33
N ALA A 452 -4.20 -11.68 -26.15
CA ALA A 452 -3.91 -10.27 -26.00
C ALA A 452 -3.78 -9.61 -27.37
N SER A 453 -4.62 -8.61 -27.65
CA SER A 453 -4.49 -7.72 -28.80
C SER A 453 -4.59 -6.26 -28.33
N CYS A 454 -3.47 -5.55 -28.46
CA CYS A 454 -3.23 -4.10 -28.58
C CYS A 454 -3.98 -3.07 -27.71
N LEU A 455 -3.21 -2.23 -27.03
CA LEU A 455 -3.03 -0.80 -27.38
C LEU A 455 -1.74 -0.24 -26.76
N VAL A 456 -1.03 0.57 -27.56
CA VAL A 456 0.26 1.22 -27.27
C VAL A 456 0.01 2.70 -26.98
N ALA A 457 0.87 3.26 -26.13
CA ALA A 457 1.08 4.66 -25.73
C ALA A 457 0.40 5.09 -24.42
N ALA A 458 1.15 4.95 -23.32
CA ALA A 458 1.06 5.83 -22.17
C ALA A 458 2.50 6.21 -21.76
N SER A 459 2.74 7.50 -21.59
CA SER A 459 4.04 8.06 -21.23
C SER A 459 4.41 7.77 -19.78
N ALA A 460 5.71 7.76 -19.49
CA ALA A 460 6.30 7.62 -18.15
C ALA A 460 5.77 8.66 -17.15
N ALA A 461 4.71 8.34 -16.41
CA ALA A 461 4.23 9.15 -15.29
C ALA A 461 3.56 8.36 -14.15
N ALA A 462 3.66 7.03 -14.13
CA ALA A 462 3.10 6.22 -13.06
C ALA A 462 4.21 5.69 -12.14
N PHE A 463 4.78 6.58 -11.32
CA PHE A 463 5.72 6.19 -10.26
C PHE A 463 5.09 6.43 -8.89
N ALA A 464 4.96 5.34 -8.13
CA ALA A 464 4.44 5.26 -6.76
C ALA A 464 3.03 5.84 -6.56
N LEU A 465 2.02 4.97 -6.58
CA LEU A 465 0.74 5.30 -5.94
C LEU A 465 0.83 5.12 -4.44
N SER A 466 1.52 4.11 -3.97
CA SER A 466 1.45 3.68 -2.58
C SER A 466 2.35 4.51 -1.68
N LEU A 467 1.82 4.79 -0.48
CA LEU A 467 2.30 5.67 0.60
C LEU A 467 1.88 7.12 0.42
N PHE A 468 0.93 7.57 1.24
CA PHE A 468 1.04 8.68 2.20
C PHE A 468 -0.11 8.64 3.22
#